data_AF-A0AB72UJL9-F1
#
_entry.id   AF-A0AB72UJL9-F1
#
_cell.length_a   1.000
_cell.length_b   1.000
_cell.length_c   1.000
_cell.angle_alpha   90.00
_cell.angle_beta   90.00
_cell.angle_gamma   90.00
#
_symmetry.space_group_name_H-M   'P 1'
#
loop_
_entity.id
_entity.type
_entity.pdbx_description
1 polymer ?
#
loop_
_entity_poly.entity_id
_entity_poly.type
_entity_poly.pdbx_seq_one_letter_code
_entity_poly.pdbx_strand_id
1 'polypeptide(L)'
;MIKSFRDITLTIAELEALKHLLATARRKKQYACLIANLYDSRFTVDIRFCMTYLSGEGGDTRLKDAVLLVLRLAEQGIESHEYFGQETVEDLIAKWSMRELD
;
A
#
# COMPACT_ATOMS: atom_id res chain seq x y z
N MET A 1 10.59 -4.73 -15.27
CA MET A 1 10.07 -3.39 -15.63
C MET A 1 10.43 -2.47 -14.48
N ILE A 2 11.32 -1.51 -14.71
CA ILE A 2 11.72 -0.51 -13.72
C ILE A 2 10.63 0.56 -13.71
N LYS A 3 9.98 0.81 -12.56
CA LYS A 3 9.13 2.00 -12.40
C LYS A 3 10.01 3.11 -11.84
N SER A 4 10.10 4.20 -12.58
CA SER A 4 10.74 5.44 -12.13
C SER A 4 9.69 6.54 -12.05
N PHE A 5 9.64 7.23 -10.93
CA PHE A 5 8.77 8.39 -10.70
C PHE A 5 9.48 9.36 -9.77
N ARG A 6 9.40 10.67 -10.06
CA ARG A 6 10.05 11.74 -9.27
C ARG A 6 11.49 11.40 -8.84
N ASP A 7 12.31 10.97 -9.79
CA ASP A 7 13.72 10.56 -9.60
C ASP A 7 13.98 9.34 -8.69
N ILE A 8 12.93 8.68 -8.20
CA ILE A 8 13.04 7.42 -7.46
C ILE A 8 13.03 6.25 -8.42
N THR A 9 14.00 5.35 -8.25
CA THR A 9 14.05 4.08 -8.96
C THR A 9 13.88 2.95 -7.97
N LEU A 10 12.77 2.20 -8.11
CA LEU A 10 12.52 1.03 -7.29
C LEU A 10 13.33 -0.17 -7.77
N THR A 11 13.96 -0.87 -6.84
CA THR A 11 14.62 -2.15 -7.09
C THR A 11 13.60 -3.23 -7.44
N ILE A 12 14.08 -4.35 -8.01
CA ILE A 12 13.22 -5.51 -8.29
C ILE A 12 12.57 -6.04 -7.00
N ALA A 13 13.32 -6.08 -5.89
CA ALA A 13 12.81 -6.53 -4.59
C ALA A 13 11.69 -5.62 -4.07
N GLU A 14 11.84 -4.30 -4.18
CA GLU A 14 10.82 -3.33 -3.80
C GLU A 14 9.56 -3.46 -4.67
N LEU A 15 9.72 -3.69 -5.98
CA LEU A 15 8.57 -3.93 -6.86
C LEU A 15 7.82 -5.22 -6.49
N GLU A 16 8.51 -6.30 -6.14
CA GLU A 16 7.89 -7.54 -5.68
C GLU A 16 7.21 -7.36 -4.31
N ALA A 17 7.80 -6.57 -3.41
CA ALA A 17 7.19 -6.20 -2.14
C ALA A 17 5.88 -5.43 -2.37
N LEU A 18 5.88 -4.42 -3.25
CA LEU A 18 4.66 -3.67 -3.60
C LEU A 18 3.58 -4.58 -4.22
N LYS A 19 3.94 -5.50 -5.12
CA LYS A 19 3.00 -6.49 -5.65
C LYS A 19 2.40 -7.35 -4.55
N HIS A 20 3.21 -7.77 -3.59
CA HIS A 20 2.76 -8.55 -2.45
C HIS A 20 1.78 -7.75 -1.57
N LEU A 21 2.08 -6.48 -1.28
CA LEU A 21 1.16 -5.58 -0.57
C LEU A 21 -0.16 -5.41 -1.31
N LEU A 22 -0.14 -5.20 -2.64
CA LEU A 22 -1.35 -5.08 -3.45
C LEU A 22 -2.18 -6.37 -3.41
N ALA A 23 -1.54 -7.54 -3.54
CA ALA A 23 -2.22 -8.82 -3.42
C ALA A 23 -2.87 -9.01 -2.04
N THR A 24 -2.21 -8.55 -0.98
CA THR A 24 -2.75 -8.58 0.37
C THR A 24 -3.90 -7.58 0.56
N ALA A 25 -3.80 -6.36 0.03
CA ALA A 25 -4.88 -5.37 0.05
C ALA A 25 -6.15 -5.85 -0.68
N ARG A 26 -6.00 -6.63 -1.76
CA ARG A 26 -7.14 -7.27 -2.43
C ARG A 26 -7.86 -8.29 -1.55
N ARG A 27 -7.20 -8.85 -0.53
CA ARG A 27 -7.76 -9.87 0.39
C ARG A 27 -8.07 -9.33 1.79
N LYS A 28 -7.48 -8.21 2.19
CA LYS A 28 -7.53 -7.64 3.54
C LYS A 28 -7.83 -6.15 3.48
N LYS A 29 -9.02 -5.76 3.96
CA LYS A 29 -9.50 -4.37 3.96
C LYS A 29 -8.50 -3.39 4.58
N GLN A 30 -7.85 -3.75 5.68
CA GLN A 30 -6.93 -2.86 6.40
C GLN A 30 -5.72 -2.43 5.55
N TYR A 31 -5.19 -3.33 4.72
CA TYR A 31 -4.11 -2.98 3.79
C TYR A 31 -4.61 -2.18 2.58
N ALA A 32 -5.86 -2.38 2.17
CA ALA A 32 -6.48 -1.51 1.18
C ALA A 32 -6.71 -0.10 1.76
N CYS A 33 -7.15 0.02 3.02
CA CYS A 33 -7.28 1.28 3.74
C CYS A 33 -5.92 1.98 3.88
N LEU A 34 -4.83 1.24 4.12
CA LEU A 34 -3.47 1.80 4.10
C LEU A 34 -3.15 2.41 2.72
N ILE A 35 -3.36 1.67 1.64
CA ILE A 35 -3.11 2.17 0.27
C ILE A 35 -3.99 3.39 -0.03
N ALA A 36 -5.26 3.37 0.34
CA ALA A 36 -6.19 4.47 0.14
C ALA A 36 -5.80 5.70 0.97
N ASN A 37 -5.40 5.53 2.23
CA ASN A 37 -4.93 6.63 3.09
C ASN A 37 -3.66 7.31 2.54
N LEU A 38 -2.76 6.53 1.95
CA LEU A 38 -1.54 7.04 1.28
C LEU A 38 -1.83 7.69 -0.09
N TYR A 39 -3.06 7.61 -0.58
CA TYR A 39 -3.55 8.37 -1.73
C TYR A 39 -4.32 9.62 -1.27
N ASP A 40 -5.19 9.47 -0.27
CA ASP A 40 -6.00 10.53 0.29
C ASP A 40 -6.16 10.34 1.80
N SER A 41 -5.64 11.30 2.56
CA SER A 41 -5.64 11.28 4.03
C SER A 41 -7.03 11.22 4.68
N ARG A 42 -8.12 11.47 3.94
CA ARG A 42 -9.49 11.31 4.43
C ARG A 42 -9.84 9.85 4.74
N PHE A 43 -9.21 8.89 4.07
CA PHE A 43 -9.41 7.48 4.39
C PHE A 43 -8.71 7.13 5.70
N THR A 44 -9.40 6.45 6.61
CA THR A 44 -8.81 6.03 7.89
C THR A 44 -8.14 4.67 7.76
N VAL A 45 -6.97 4.50 8.41
CA VAL A 45 -6.25 3.23 8.51
C VAL A 45 -5.94 2.90 9.98
N ASP A 46 -6.20 1.65 10.38
CA ASP A 46 -5.70 1.12 11.65
C ASP A 46 -4.28 0.56 11.45
N ILE A 47 -3.29 1.43 11.64
CA ILE A 47 -1.89 1.04 11.49
C ILE A 47 -1.47 -0.02 12.52
N ARG A 48 -2.09 -0.04 13.71
CA ARG A 48 -1.80 -1.03 14.75
C ARG A 48 -2.18 -2.43 14.27
N PHE A 49 -3.31 -2.57 13.59
CA PHE A 49 -3.72 -3.82 12.96
C PHE A 49 -2.70 -4.28 11.91
N CYS A 50 -2.30 -3.38 11.00
CA CYS A 50 -1.30 -3.68 9.97
C CYS A 50 -0.01 -4.19 10.61
N MET A 51 0.54 -3.47 11.59
CA MET A 51 1.79 -3.85 12.25
C MET A 51 1.67 -5.16 13.04
N THR A 52 0.53 -5.39 13.69
CA THR A 52 0.29 -6.66 14.42
C THR A 52 0.24 -7.84 13.46
N TYR A 53 -0.43 -7.68 12.31
CA TYR A 53 -0.51 -8.72 11.29
C TYR A 53 0.87 -9.13 10.75
N LEU A 54 1.80 -8.18 10.58
CA LEU A 54 3.17 -8.47 10.14
C LEU A 54 3.89 -9.44 11.08
N SER A 55 3.65 -9.37 12.39
CA SER A 55 4.27 -10.30 13.35
C SER A 55 3.81 -11.75 13.17
N GLY A 56 2.64 -11.96 12.55
CA GLY A 56 2.07 -13.28 12.27
C GLY A 56 2.52 -13.90 10.94
N GLU A 57 3.18 -13.15 10.06
CA GLU A 57 3.58 -13.63 8.71
C GLU A 57 4.84 -14.53 8.71
N GLY A 58 5.41 -14.82 9.89
CA GLY A 58 6.56 -15.71 10.01
C GLY A 58 7.83 -15.13 9.38
N GLY A 59 8.56 -15.94 8.62
CA GLY A 59 9.83 -15.54 7.98
C GLY A 59 9.70 -14.79 6.64
N ASP A 60 8.49 -14.61 6.10
CA ASP A 60 8.29 -13.85 4.86
C ASP A 60 8.28 -12.35 5.16
N THR A 61 9.33 -11.64 4.74
CA THR A 61 9.47 -10.21 5.03
C THR A 61 8.80 -9.32 3.99
N ARG A 62 8.30 -9.85 2.88
CA ARG A 62 7.86 -9.02 1.73
C ARG A 62 6.77 -8.03 2.09
N LEU A 63 5.78 -8.44 2.89
CA LEU A 63 4.70 -7.54 3.32
C LEU A 63 5.24 -6.44 4.24
N LYS A 64 6.15 -6.79 5.15
CA LYS A 64 6.81 -5.83 6.06
C LYS A 64 7.65 -4.84 5.26
N ASP A 65 8.46 -5.32 4.33
CA ASP A 65 9.31 -4.51 3.47
C ASP A 65 8.45 -3.56 2.62
N ALA A 66 7.31 -4.04 2.12
CA ALA A 66 6.36 -3.21 1.38
C ALA A 66 5.73 -2.12 2.24
N VAL A 67 5.29 -2.44 3.47
CA VAL A 67 4.71 -1.45 4.40
C VAL A 67 5.72 -0.35 4.72
N LEU A 68 6.95 -0.72 5.06
CA LEU A 68 8.01 0.25 5.35
C LEU A 68 8.36 1.09 4.12
N LEU A 69 8.39 0.48 2.94
CA LEU A 69 8.62 1.17 1.67
C LEU A 69 7.55 2.23 1.41
N VAL A 70 6.25 1.89 1.49
CA VAL A 70 5.19 2.85 1.17
C VAL A 70 5.12 4.01 2.17
N LEU A 71 5.46 3.77 3.44
CA LEU A 71 5.59 4.83 4.44
C LEU A 71 6.77 5.77 4.12
N ARG A 72 7.92 5.23 3.72
CA ARG A 72 9.08 6.01 3.27
C ARG A 72 8.78 6.83 2.00
N LEU A 73 7.97 6.29 1.09
CA LEU A 73 7.54 7.01 -0.10
C LEU A 73 6.58 8.15 0.27
N ALA A 74 5.63 7.91 1.17
CA ALA A 74 4.72 8.96 1.65
C ALA A 74 5.43 10.08 2.42
N GLU A 75 6.48 9.77 3.20
CA GLU A 75 7.36 10.78 3.82
C GLU A 75 7.96 11.74 2.78
N GLN A 76 8.20 11.27 1.56
CA GLN A 76 8.72 12.06 0.43
C GLN A 76 7.60 12.74 -0.38
N GLY A 77 6.34 12.69 0.09
CA GLY A 77 5.19 13.27 -0.60
C GLY A 77 4.77 12.51 -1.85
N ILE A 78 5.07 11.21 -1.91
CA ILE A 78 4.70 10.33 -3.02
C ILE A 78 3.46 9.55 -2.64
N GLU A 79 2.43 9.69 -3.45
CA GLU A 79 1.12 9.11 -3.22
C GLU A 79 1.01 7.70 -3.81
N SER A 80 0.13 6.89 -3.24
CA SER A 80 0.02 5.48 -3.64
C SER A 80 -0.41 5.26 -5.08
N HIS A 81 -1.14 6.20 -5.67
CA HIS A 81 -1.53 6.17 -7.07
C HIS A 81 -0.31 6.28 -8.02
N GLU A 82 0.79 6.89 -7.60
CA GLU A 82 1.99 7.09 -8.43
C GLU A 82 2.74 5.77 -8.67
N TYR A 83 2.75 4.87 -7.68
CA TYR A 83 3.43 3.58 -7.80
C TYR A 83 2.49 2.37 -8.01
N PHE A 84 1.20 2.45 -7.65
CA PHE A 84 0.21 1.42 -7.97
C PHE A 84 -0.61 1.70 -9.23
N GLY A 85 -0.69 2.96 -9.67
CA GLY A 85 -1.61 3.41 -10.71
C GLY A 85 -2.95 3.82 -10.12
N GLN A 86 -3.53 4.92 -10.63
CA GLN A 86 -4.78 5.49 -10.14
C GLN A 86 -5.95 4.50 -10.21
N GLU A 87 -6.13 3.83 -11.35
CA GLU A 87 -7.18 2.80 -11.52
C GLU A 87 -7.10 1.72 -10.45
N THR A 88 -5.90 1.21 -10.15
CA THR A 88 -5.68 0.20 -9.11
C THR A 88 -6.13 0.67 -7.72
N VAL A 89 -5.83 1.92 -7.37
CA VAL A 89 -6.18 2.48 -6.06
C VAL A 89 -7.69 2.69 -5.95
N GLU A 90 -8.31 3.24 -7.00
CA GLU A 90 -9.76 3.42 -7.04
C GLU A 90 -10.53 2.09 -7.02
N ASP A 91 -10.03 1.06 -7.71
CA ASP A 91 -10.57 -0.30 -7.64
C ASP A 91 -10.56 -0.88 -6.22
N LEU A 92 -9.49 -0.63 -5.47
CA LEU A 92 -9.42 -1.05 -4.06
C LEU A 92 -10.44 -0.30 -3.20
N ILE A 93 -10.56 1.01 -3.40
CA ILE A 93 -11.50 1.87 -2.68
C ILE A 93 -12.95 1.40 -2.94
N ALA A 94 -13.28 1.15 -4.20
CA ALA A 94 -14.60 0.65 -4.61
C ALA A 94 -14.87 -0.76 -4.07
N LYS A 95 -13.90 -1.69 -4.21
CA LYS A 95 -14.04 -3.08 -3.74
C LYS A 95 -14.43 -3.20 -2.26
N TRP A 96 -13.95 -2.27 -1.43
CA TRP A 96 -14.17 -2.30 0.02
C TRP A 96 -15.19 -1.25 0.51
N SER A 97 -15.93 -0.62 -0.41
CA SER A 97 -16.94 0.41 -0.13
C SER A 97 -16.42 1.51 0.81
N MET A 98 -15.19 2.00 0.59
CA MET A 98 -14.57 2.92 1.55
C MET A 98 -15.15 4.34 1.50
N ARG A 99 -15.79 4.72 0.39
CA ARG A 99 -16.45 6.04 0.22
C ARG A 99 -17.92 6.03 0.67
N GLU A 100 -18.49 4.88 1.00
CA GLU A 100 -19.93 4.73 1.26
C GLU A 100 -20.30 4.90 2.74
N LEU A 101 -19.53 5.67 3.50
CA LEU A 101 -19.83 5.99 4.90
C LEU A 101 -19.67 7.50 5.10
N ASP A 102 -20.64 8.25 4.57
CA ASP A 102 -21.07 9.55 5.11
C ASP A 102 -22.42 9.35 5.80
#